data_AF-A0A673J2N7-F1
#
_entry.id   AF-A0A673J2N7-F1
#
_cell.length_a   1.000
_cell.length_b   1.000
_cell.length_c   1.000
_cell.angle_alpha   90.00
_cell.angle_beta   90.00
_cell.angle_gamma   90.00
#
_symmetry.space_group_name_H-M   'P 1'
#
loop_
_entity.id
_entity.type
_entity.pdbx_description
1 polymer ?
#
loop_
_entity_poly.entity_id
_entity_poly.type
_entity_poly.pdbx_seq_one_letter_code
_entity_poly.pdbx_strand_id
1 'polypeptide(L)'
;MPGSWLPWQRYNELLFIIDTCQGASMYERFYSPNLMALASSQVGEDSLSHQPDLAIGVHLMDKYTFYLLEFLEEVHPASQANMNDLVSVCAHRVSVSPGHHTDLFQRNPGSVLITDFFGSVRKVEITKDTINLTSSVKPSGSGDMQIESLTYVDQLPVAEIIHQKPKQKDWHPPDGFILGLWTLILLVFFQTYGIKHLKHIF
;
A
#
# COMPACT_ATOMS: atom_id res chain seq x y z
N MET A 1 13.34 13.74 42.86
CA MET A 1 12.50 14.50 41.91
C MET A 1 12.49 13.72 40.59
N PRO A 2 11.47 12.90 40.28
CA PRO A 2 11.41 12.23 38.99
C PRO A 2 10.99 13.27 37.94
N GLY A 3 11.80 13.40 36.90
CA GLY A 3 11.67 14.41 35.84
C GLY A 3 10.43 14.18 34.98
N SER A 4 9.64 15.25 34.86
CA SER A 4 8.51 15.39 33.94
C SER A 4 9.01 15.53 32.50
N TRP A 5 9.41 14.42 31.88
CA TRP A 5 9.53 14.31 30.42
C TRP A 5 8.32 13.54 29.90
N LEU A 6 7.15 14.17 29.92
CA LEU A 6 6.02 13.65 29.16
C LEU A 6 6.26 14.02 27.69
N PRO A 7 6.39 13.03 26.78
CA PRO A 7 6.55 13.31 25.36
C PRO A 7 5.29 14.03 24.87
N TRP A 8 5.49 15.13 24.15
CA TRP A 8 4.42 15.89 23.50
C TRP A 8 3.46 14.96 22.77
N GLN A 9 2.16 15.02 23.06
CA GLN A 9 1.15 14.20 22.40
C GLN A 9 1.01 14.65 20.94
N ARG A 10 1.57 13.86 20.00
CA ARG A 10 1.65 14.20 18.57
C ARG A 10 0.37 13.88 17.79
N TYR A 11 -0.46 12.97 18.32
CA TYR A 11 -1.70 12.53 17.70
C TYR A 11 -2.73 12.19 18.78
N ASN A 12 -4.01 12.28 18.42
CA ASN A 12 -5.12 11.85 19.28
C ASN A 12 -5.32 10.33 19.16
N GLU A 13 -5.58 9.88 17.93
CA GLU A 13 -5.74 8.49 17.52
C GLU A 13 -5.01 8.30 16.19
N LEU A 14 -4.40 7.13 15.98
CA LEU A 14 -3.68 6.79 14.75
C LEU A 14 -4.20 5.47 14.19
N LEU A 15 -4.61 5.48 12.92
CA LEU A 15 -4.91 4.28 12.15
C LEU A 15 -3.73 3.99 11.22
N PHE A 16 -3.16 2.80 11.34
CA PHE A 16 -2.03 2.34 10.52
C PHE A 16 -2.47 1.17 9.65
N ILE A 17 -2.44 1.34 8.32
CA ILE A 17 -2.85 0.32 7.35
C ILE A 17 -1.62 -0.14 6.58
N ILE A 18 -1.37 -1.45 6.57
CA ILE A 18 -0.18 -2.07 5.99
C ILE A 18 -0.61 -3.02 4.87
N ASP A 19 -0.21 -2.76 3.64
CA ASP A 19 -0.40 -3.69 2.51
C ASP A 19 0.96 -4.21 2.01
N THR A 20 1.39 -5.38 2.52
CA THR A 20 2.64 -6.05 2.14
C THR A 20 2.63 -7.50 2.63
N CYS A 21 3.47 -8.36 2.06
CA CYS A 21 3.76 -9.69 2.62
C CYS A 21 4.30 -9.56 4.05
N GLN A 22 3.88 -10.49 4.90
CA GLN A 22 4.13 -10.53 6.34
C GLN A 22 3.81 -9.21 7.06
N GLY A 23 2.78 -8.49 6.63
CA GLY A 23 2.43 -7.16 7.15
C GLY A 23 2.22 -7.11 8.67
N ALA A 24 1.66 -8.17 9.26
CA ALA A 24 1.44 -8.28 10.70
C ALA A 24 2.73 -8.12 11.53
N SER A 25 3.88 -8.54 11.00
CA SER A 25 5.18 -8.40 11.67
C SER A 25 5.56 -6.95 11.96
N MET A 26 5.01 -5.99 11.18
CA MET A 26 5.36 -4.57 11.31
C MET A 26 4.75 -3.93 12.56
N TYR A 27 3.57 -4.37 13.01
CA TYR A 27 2.92 -3.81 14.19
C TYR A 27 3.13 -4.64 15.47
N GLU A 28 3.75 -5.82 15.41
CA GLU A 28 4.03 -6.66 16.61
C GLU A 28 4.78 -5.91 17.71
N ARG A 29 5.58 -4.91 17.34
CA ARG A 29 6.37 -4.09 18.27
C ARG A 29 5.82 -2.69 18.49
N PHE A 30 4.60 -2.42 18.04
CA PHE A 30 3.97 -1.15 18.38
C PHE A 30 3.74 -1.11 19.89
N TYR A 31 4.10 0.02 20.49
CA TYR A 31 3.94 0.28 21.93
C TYR A 31 3.28 1.64 22.19
N SER A 32 3.03 2.42 21.13
CA SER A 32 2.47 3.75 21.25
C SER A 32 0.96 3.65 21.47
N PRO A 33 0.40 4.36 22.47
CA PRO A 33 -1.03 4.26 22.79
C PRO A 33 -1.89 4.90 21.70
N ASN A 34 -3.20 4.62 21.75
CA ASN A 34 -4.23 5.13 20.84
C ASN A 34 -3.95 4.84 19.36
N LEU A 35 -3.41 3.66 19.09
CA LEU A 35 -3.05 3.21 17.75
C LEU A 35 -3.85 1.94 17.40
N MET A 36 -4.51 1.96 16.25
CA MET A 36 -5.10 0.79 15.62
C MET A 36 -4.28 0.43 14.38
N ALA A 37 -3.89 -0.83 14.25
CA ALA A 37 -3.17 -1.32 13.08
C ALA A 37 -3.98 -2.40 12.33
N LEU A 38 -3.99 -2.30 11.01
CA LEU A 38 -4.56 -3.28 10.07
C LEU A 38 -3.44 -3.72 9.12
N ALA A 39 -3.38 -5.01 8.82
CA ALA A 39 -2.46 -5.54 7.81
C ALA A 39 -3.18 -6.43 6.80
N SER A 40 -2.68 -6.41 5.55
CA SER A 40 -3.17 -7.25 4.47
C SER A 40 -2.74 -8.71 4.58
N SER A 41 -1.63 -8.98 5.29
CA SER A 41 -1.13 -10.34 5.48
C SER A 41 -0.62 -10.63 6.91
N GLN A 42 -0.69 -11.89 7.37
CA GLN A 42 -0.11 -12.35 8.64
C GLN A 42 1.36 -12.73 8.50
N VAL A 43 2.04 -12.92 9.63
CA VAL A 43 3.39 -13.47 9.65
C VAL A 43 3.37 -14.86 9.01
N GLY A 44 4.15 -15.04 7.95
CA GLY A 44 4.18 -16.28 7.16
C GLY A 44 3.20 -16.32 5.98
N GLU A 45 2.42 -15.26 5.74
CA GLU A 45 1.51 -15.15 4.61
C GLU A 45 1.97 -14.05 3.63
N ASP A 46 1.81 -14.33 2.33
CA ASP A 46 2.08 -13.38 1.26
C ASP A 46 0.87 -12.48 1.01
N SER A 47 1.11 -11.21 0.64
CA SER A 47 0.06 -10.36 0.09
C SER A 47 -0.28 -10.80 -1.34
N LEU A 48 -1.52 -10.60 -1.75
CA LEU A 48 -2.03 -11.04 -3.05
C LEU A 48 -2.20 -9.87 -4.00
N SER A 49 -1.73 -10.03 -5.23
CA SER A 49 -1.95 -9.06 -6.30
C SER A 49 -3.38 -9.14 -6.87
N HIS A 50 -3.78 -8.08 -7.56
CA HIS A 50 -5.07 -7.91 -8.24
C HIS A 50 -4.87 -7.24 -9.60
N GLN A 51 -5.90 -7.31 -10.46
CA GLN A 51 -5.96 -6.67 -11.77
C GLN A 51 -4.67 -6.83 -12.62
N PRO A 52 -4.40 -8.04 -13.14
CA PRO A 52 -3.29 -8.25 -14.06
C PRO A 52 -3.55 -7.53 -15.39
N ASP A 53 -2.59 -6.72 -15.82
CA ASP A 53 -2.56 -6.16 -17.17
C ASP A 53 -1.74 -7.08 -18.07
N LEU A 54 -2.40 -7.79 -18.99
CA LEU A 54 -1.72 -8.70 -19.92
C LEU A 54 -0.89 -7.99 -20.99
N ALA A 55 -1.21 -6.73 -21.32
CA ALA A 55 -0.47 -5.97 -22.33
C ALA A 55 0.90 -5.55 -21.81
N ILE A 56 1.00 -5.25 -20.51
CA ILE A 56 2.24 -4.84 -19.84
C ILE A 56 2.92 -6.03 -19.14
N GLY A 57 2.14 -7.04 -18.70
CA GLY A 57 2.63 -8.21 -17.98
C GLY A 57 2.85 -7.96 -16.48
N VAL A 58 2.15 -6.99 -15.89
CA VAL A 58 2.28 -6.61 -14.48
C VAL A 58 0.93 -6.56 -13.79
N HIS A 59 0.93 -6.70 -12.46
CA HIS A 59 -0.24 -6.43 -11.63
C HIS A 59 -0.29 -4.95 -11.26
N LEU A 60 -1.46 -4.34 -11.37
CA LEU A 60 -1.62 -2.91 -11.15
C LEU A 60 -1.85 -2.55 -9.68
N MET A 61 -2.45 -3.45 -8.90
CA MET A 61 -2.85 -3.20 -7.50
C MET A 61 -2.79 -4.48 -6.68
N ASP A 62 -2.76 -4.35 -5.36
CA ASP A 62 -2.94 -5.46 -4.43
C ASP A 62 -4.43 -5.67 -4.11
N LYS A 63 -4.82 -6.93 -3.86
CA LYS A 63 -6.20 -7.33 -3.60
C LYS A 63 -6.77 -6.65 -2.35
N TYR A 64 -5.94 -6.48 -1.32
CA TYR A 64 -6.34 -5.79 -0.09
C TYR A 64 -6.64 -4.31 -0.37
N THR A 65 -5.69 -3.60 -0.99
CA THR A 65 -5.89 -2.21 -1.41
C THR A 65 -7.13 -2.05 -2.29
N PHE A 66 -7.36 -2.94 -3.26
CA PHE A 66 -8.54 -2.87 -4.12
C PHE A 66 -9.86 -2.89 -3.33
N TYR A 67 -10.05 -3.89 -2.45
CA TYR A 67 -11.29 -3.99 -1.68
C TYR A 67 -11.42 -2.93 -0.60
N LEU A 68 -10.30 -2.49 -0.02
CA LEU A 68 -10.28 -1.38 0.92
C LEU A 68 -10.77 -0.09 0.24
N LEU A 69 -10.27 0.20 -0.96
CA LEU A 69 -10.66 1.38 -1.72
C LEU A 69 -12.12 1.28 -2.20
N GLU A 70 -12.55 0.12 -2.71
CA GLU A 70 -13.95 -0.13 -3.08
C GLU A 70 -14.90 0.15 -1.90
N PHE A 71 -14.53 -0.28 -0.70
CA PHE A 71 -15.29 0.03 0.50
C PHE A 71 -15.28 1.53 0.85
N LEU A 72 -14.11 2.19 0.81
CA LEU A 72 -13.97 3.59 1.16
C LEU A 72 -14.66 4.54 0.16
N GLU A 73 -14.81 4.15 -1.11
CA GLU A 73 -15.56 4.91 -2.12
C GLU A 73 -17.05 5.05 -1.76
N GLU A 74 -17.63 4.06 -1.09
CA GLU A 74 -19.03 4.09 -0.61
C GLU A 74 -19.18 4.89 0.70
N VAL A 75 -18.08 5.27 1.37
CA VAL A 75 -18.10 6.02 2.62
C VAL A 75 -18.27 7.51 2.35
N HIS A 76 -19.49 8.01 2.54
CA HIS A 76 -19.80 9.44 2.49
C HIS A 76 -19.67 10.14 3.86
N PRO A 77 -19.60 11.49 3.95
CA PRO A 77 -19.45 12.21 5.22
C PRO A 77 -20.54 11.95 6.27
N ALA A 78 -21.76 11.62 5.84
CA ALA A 78 -22.86 11.23 6.74
C ALA A 78 -22.88 9.73 7.11
N SER A 79 -21.89 8.96 6.65
CA SER A 79 -21.87 7.50 6.81
C SER A 79 -21.74 7.13 8.28
N GLN A 80 -22.45 6.08 8.67
CA GLN A 80 -22.39 5.49 10.02
C GLN A 80 -21.55 4.20 10.04
N ALA A 81 -20.79 3.95 8.96
CA ALA A 81 -19.87 2.82 8.90
C ALA A 81 -18.80 2.96 9.98
N ASN A 82 -18.59 1.89 10.73
CA ASN A 82 -17.68 1.84 11.86
C ASN A 82 -16.42 1.02 11.55
N MET A 83 -15.44 1.03 12.45
CA MET A 83 -14.18 0.32 12.22
C MET A 83 -14.34 -1.20 12.15
N ASN A 84 -15.37 -1.81 12.76
CA ASN A 84 -15.64 -3.24 12.53
C ASN A 84 -16.05 -3.53 11.09
N ASP A 85 -16.78 -2.60 10.45
CA ASP A 85 -17.15 -2.74 9.03
C ASP A 85 -15.90 -2.74 8.15
N LEU A 86 -14.95 -1.83 8.42
CA LEU A 86 -13.64 -1.79 7.74
C LEU A 86 -12.84 -3.09 7.94
N VAL A 87 -12.81 -3.59 9.17
CA VAL A 87 -12.17 -4.86 9.52
C VAL A 87 -12.82 -6.04 8.78
N SER A 88 -14.14 -6.03 8.61
CA SER A 88 -14.87 -7.09 7.93
C SER A 88 -14.52 -7.21 6.45
N VAL A 89 -14.25 -6.08 5.79
CA VAL A 89 -13.75 -6.05 4.40
C VAL A 89 -12.43 -6.80 4.29
N CYS A 90 -11.55 -6.58 5.28
CA CYS A 90 -10.26 -7.25 5.37
C CYS A 90 -10.43 -8.76 5.62
N ALA A 91 -11.37 -9.17 6.49
CA ALA A 91 -11.56 -10.56 6.88
C ALA A 91 -12.25 -11.45 5.81
N HIS A 92 -13.18 -10.88 5.02
CA HIS A 92 -14.03 -11.68 4.14
C HIS A 92 -13.48 -11.78 2.70
N ARG A 93 -12.67 -10.80 2.28
CA ARG A 93 -12.25 -10.65 0.87
C ARG A 93 -10.75 -10.80 0.64
N VAL A 94 -9.95 -10.81 1.72
CA VAL A 94 -8.52 -11.07 1.69
C VAL A 94 -8.29 -12.38 2.43
N SER A 95 -7.60 -13.33 1.79
CA SER A 95 -7.40 -14.71 2.27
C SER A 95 -6.36 -14.80 3.39
N VAL A 96 -6.46 -13.90 4.35
CA VAL A 96 -5.53 -13.69 5.45
C VAL A 96 -6.37 -13.31 6.66
N SER A 97 -6.06 -13.88 7.83
CA SER A 97 -6.62 -13.36 9.09
C SER A 97 -6.14 -11.93 9.28
N PRO A 98 -6.97 -10.87 9.21
CA PRO A 98 -6.52 -9.54 9.57
C PRO A 98 -6.06 -9.57 11.03
N GLY A 99 -4.80 -9.26 11.27
CA GLY A 99 -4.32 -9.14 12.63
C GLY A 99 -4.66 -7.75 13.13
N HIS A 100 -5.39 -7.72 14.22
CA HIS A 100 -5.85 -6.50 14.84
C HIS A 100 -5.12 -6.35 16.14
N HIS A 101 -4.22 -5.38 16.20
CA HIS A 101 -3.60 -4.99 17.45
C HIS A 101 -4.44 -3.87 18.07
N THR A 102 -5.58 -4.24 18.65
CA THR A 102 -6.47 -3.29 19.35
C THR A 102 -6.03 -3.00 20.77
N ASP A 103 -5.01 -3.70 21.29
CA ASP A 103 -4.58 -3.58 22.70
C ASP A 103 -4.09 -2.16 23.04
N LEU A 104 -3.62 -1.43 22.03
CA LEU A 104 -3.20 -0.04 22.14
C LEU A 104 -4.33 0.95 21.87
N PHE A 105 -5.47 0.50 21.35
CA PHE A 105 -6.61 1.33 20.98
C PHE A 105 -7.71 1.23 22.03
N GLN A 106 -7.95 2.32 22.77
CA GLN A 106 -8.80 2.30 23.96
C GLN A 106 -10.31 2.23 23.65
N ARG A 107 -10.74 2.68 22.47
CA ARG A 107 -12.15 2.71 22.07
C ARG A 107 -12.57 1.36 21.50
N ASN A 108 -13.84 1.01 21.67
CA ASN A 108 -14.41 -0.15 20.99
C ASN A 108 -14.48 0.13 19.48
N PRO A 109 -13.87 -0.68 18.60
CA PRO A 109 -13.90 -0.45 17.16
C PRO A 109 -15.33 -0.38 16.57
N GLY A 110 -16.30 -1.08 17.17
CA GLY A 110 -17.69 -1.03 16.74
C GLY A 110 -18.41 0.30 17.01
N SER A 111 -17.82 1.20 17.82
CA SER A 111 -18.35 2.54 18.06
C SER A 111 -17.52 3.66 17.45
N VAL A 112 -16.40 3.32 16.78
CA VAL A 112 -15.54 4.30 16.11
C VAL A 112 -15.94 4.39 14.65
N LEU A 113 -16.29 5.59 14.18
CA LEU A 113 -16.67 5.81 12.80
C LEU A 113 -15.44 5.85 11.92
N ILE A 114 -15.53 5.30 10.71
CA ILE A 114 -14.47 5.40 9.71
C ILE A 114 -14.21 6.87 9.33
N THR A 115 -15.25 7.69 9.38
CA THR A 115 -15.16 9.14 9.15
C THR A 115 -14.30 9.86 10.19
N ASP A 116 -14.03 9.29 11.36
CA ASP A 116 -13.10 9.87 12.34
C ASP A 116 -11.65 9.87 11.78
N PHE A 117 -11.31 8.94 10.88
CA PHE A 117 -9.98 8.80 10.27
C PHE A 117 -9.93 9.28 8.81
N PHE A 118 -10.98 9.03 8.03
CA PHE A 118 -11.02 9.33 6.59
C PHE A 118 -11.92 10.54 6.25
N GLY A 119 -12.71 11.03 7.19
CA GLY A 119 -13.58 12.19 7.00
C GLY A 119 -12.83 13.50 7.21
N SER A 120 -12.55 14.22 6.13
CA SER A 120 -12.10 15.61 6.25
C SER A 120 -13.32 16.54 6.31
N VAL A 121 -13.79 16.88 7.50
CA VAL A 121 -14.77 17.97 7.65
C VAL A 121 -14.00 19.29 7.73
N ARG A 122 -13.62 19.84 6.57
CA ARG A 122 -13.10 21.21 6.53
C ARG A 122 -14.25 22.17 6.79
N LYS A 123 -14.19 22.93 7.88
CA LYS A 123 -15.06 24.07 8.11
C LYS A 123 -14.66 25.18 7.13
N VAL A 124 -15.23 25.15 5.93
CA VAL A 124 -15.00 26.19 4.91
C VAL A 124 -16.00 27.31 5.15
N GLU A 125 -15.51 28.48 5.58
CA GLU A 125 -16.31 29.70 5.62
C GLU A 125 -16.16 30.41 4.28
N ILE A 126 -17.25 30.46 3.50
CA ILE A 126 -17.26 31.12 2.19
C ILE A 126 -17.44 32.62 2.43
N THR A 127 -16.34 33.36 2.31
CA THR A 127 -16.33 34.83 2.39
C THR A 127 -16.37 35.42 0.98
N LYS A 128 -17.29 36.36 0.76
CA LYS A 128 -17.33 37.18 -0.47
C LYS A 128 -16.47 38.44 -0.36
N ASP A 129 -15.99 38.75 0.84
CA ASP A 129 -15.16 39.91 1.11
C ASP A 129 -13.72 39.67 0.62
N THR A 130 -13.14 40.71 0.03
CA THR A 130 -11.76 40.68 -0.46
C THR A 130 -10.81 40.63 0.73
N ILE A 131 -10.04 39.55 0.85
CA ILE A 131 -9.03 39.40 1.91
C ILE A 131 -7.73 40.03 1.42
N ASN A 132 -7.31 41.15 2.01
CA ASN A 132 -6.01 41.73 1.73
C ASN A 132 -4.91 40.92 2.43
N LEU A 133 -4.22 40.08 1.67
CA LEU A 133 -3.05 39.36 2.15
C LEU A 133 -1.87 40.32 2.25
N THR A 134 -1.56 40.79 3.45
CA THR A 134 -0.35 41.57 3.69
C THR A 134 0.86 40.66 3.51
N SER A 135 1.56 40.78 2.38
CA SER A 135 2.81 40.07 2.15
C SER A 135 3.83 40.52 3.21
N SER A 136 4.10 39.67 4.20
CA SER A 136 5.17 39.90 5.16
C SER A 136 6.52 39.56 4.52
N VAL A 137 6.88 40.28 3.47
CA VAL A 137 8.24 40.30 2.93
C VAL A 137 8.85 41.61 3.40
N LYS A 138 9.60 41.55 4.51
CA LYS A 138 10.53 42.63 4.85
C LYS A 138 11.67 42.57 3.81
N PRO A 139 11.92 43.61 3.00
CA PRO A 139 13.10 43.64 2.15
C PRO A 139 14.30 43.90 3.05
N SER A 140 14.96 42.82 3.47
CA SER A 140 16.23 42.86 4.16
C SER A 140 17.34 43.00 3.12
N GLY A 141 17.83 44.22 2.94
CA GLY A 141 19.20 44.49 2.48
C GLY A 141 19.49 44.26 1.00
N SER A 142 20.07 45.29 0.38
CA SER A 142 20.69 45.26 -0.94
C SER A 142 21.71 44.13 -1.08
N GLY A 143 21.37 43.11 -1.87
CA GLY A 143 22.27 42.11 -2.42
C GLY A 143 21.51 41.38 -3.53
N ASP A 144 22.04 41.42 -4.75
CA ASP A 144 21.41 40.83 -5.95
C ASP A 144 21.08 39.36 -5.73
N MET A 145 19.81 39.06 -5.42
CA MET A 145 19.26 37.71 -5.42
C MET A 145 18.54 37.49 -6.76
N GLN A 146 19.14 36.66 -7.61
CA GLN A 146 18.44 36.11 -8.76
C GLN A 146 17.24 35.28 -8.25
N ILE A 147 16.03 35.71 -8.61
CA ILE A 147 14.82 34.92 -8.39
C ILE A 147 14.85 33.80 -9.43
N GLU A 148 15.36 32.64 -9.04
CA GLU A 148 15.20 31.43 -9.83
C GLU A 148 13.73 30.99 -9.69
N SER A 149 12.98 31.09 -10.79
CA SER A 149 11.61 30.64 -10.90
C SER A 149 11.57 29.13 -10.66
N LEU A 150 11.24 28.70 -9.44
CA LEU A 150 10.99 27.30 -9.13
C LEU A 150 9.66 26.87 -9.77
N THR A 151 9.75 26.25 -10.95
CA THR A 151 8.63 25.57 -11.61
C THR A 151 8.49 24.14 -11.09
N TYR A 152 7.25 23.72 -10.82
CA TYR A 152 6.94 22.32 -10.57
C TYR A 152 7.30 21.47 -11.79
N VAL A 153 7.72 20.23 -11.55
CA VAL A 153 7.94 19.25 -12.62
C VAL A 153 6.60 18.96 -13.28
N ASP A 154 6.58 18.99 -14.62
CA ASP A 154 5.38 18.67 -15.39
C ASP A 154 4.83 17.29 -14.98
N GLN A 155 3.53 17.22 -14.70
CA GLN A 155 2.87 15.95 -14.42
C GLN A 155 2.97 15.05 -15.65
N LEU A 156 3.34 13.78 -15.43
CA LEU A 156 3.42 12.77 -16.49
C LEU A 156 2.14 12.80 -17.36
N PRO A 157 2.26 12.80 -18.70
CA PRO A 157 1.11 12.92 -19.59
C PRO A 157 0.34 11.59 -19.65
N VAL A 158 -0.43 11.31 -18.60
CA VAL A 158 -1.20 10.07 -18.44
C VAL A 158 -2.14 9.84 -19.64
N ALA A 159 -2.70 10.91 -20.20
CA ALA A 159 -3.57 10.84 -21.37
C ALA A 159 -2.86 10.31 -22.63
N GLU A 160 -1.59 10.69 -22.85
CA GLU A 160 -0.81 10.19 -24.00
C GLU A 160 -0.40 8.73 -23.82
N ILE A 161 -0.15 8.32 -22.57
CA ILE A 161 0.23 6.94 -22.23
C ILE A 161 -0.97 5.99 -22.47
N ILE A 162 -2.19 6.39 -22.10
CA ILE A 162 -3.40 5.55 -22.27
C ILE A 162 -3.75 5.35 -23.76
N HIS A 163 -3.45 6.31 -24.63
CA HIS A 163 -3.75 6.20 -26.06
C HIS A 163 -2.70 5.46 -26.90
N GLN A 164 -1.58 5.03 -26.30
CA GLN A 164 -0.61 4.20 -27.00
C GLN A 164 -1.17 2.79 -27.19
N LYS A 165 -1.52 2.47 -28.44
CA LYS A 165 -1.93 1.12 -28.84
C LYS A 165 -0.77 0.15 -28.55
N PRO A 166 -0.94 -0.89 -27.72
CA PRO A 166 0.15 -1.77 -27.33
C PRO A 166 0.74 -2.43 -28.58
N LYS A 167 2.04 -2.19 -28.82
CA LYS A 167 2.77 -2.85 -29.89
C LYS A 167 3.04 -4.28 -29.43
N GLN A 168 2.21 -5.22 -29.89
CA GLN A 168 2.33 -6.63 -29.59
C GLN A 168 3.74 -7.09 -29.96
N LYS A 169 4.59 -7.33 -28.95
CA LYS A 169 5.88 -7.99 -29.14
C LYS A 169 5.62 -9.47 -29.00
N ASP A 170 5.78 -10.19 -30.10
CA ASP A 170 5.80 -11.66 -30.09
C ASP A 170 6.96 -12.10 -29.20
N TRP A 171 6.63 -12.61 -28.02
CA TRP A 171 7.60 -13.10 -27.07
C TRP A 171 8.12 -14.46 -27.54
N HIS A 172 9.38 -14.49 -27.98
CA HIS A 172 10.11 -15.73 -28.19
C HIS A 172 11.00 -15.98 -26.98
N PRO A 173 10.95 -17.16 -26.34
CA PRO A 173 11.89 -17.49 -25.28
C PRO A 173 13.31 -17.45 -25.86
N PRO A 174 14.32 -16.98 -25.10
CA PRO A 174 15.70 -17.05 -25.55
C PRO A 174 16.06 -18.51 -25.82
N ASP A 175 16.67 -18.81 -26.97
CA ASP A 175 16.93 -20.17 -27.49
C ASP A 175 17.65 -21.09 -26.47
N GLY A 176 18.34 -20.52 -25.48
CA GLY A 176 19.01 -21.25 -24.40
C GLY A 176 18.08 -21.82 -23.30
N PHE A 177 16.86 -21.29 -23.13
CA PHE A 177 15.95 -21.71 -22.06
C PHE A 177 15.39 -23.11 -22.30
N ILE A 178 15.09 -23.44 -23.56
CA ILE A 178 14.58 -24.76 -23.96
C ILE A 178 15.69 -25.80 -23.80
N LEU A 179 16.91 -25.51 -24.27
CA LEU A 179 18.06 -26.41 -24.15
C LEU A 179 18.42 -26.71 -22.68
N GLY A 180 18.35 -25.71 -21.79
CA GLY A 180 18.60 -25.90 -20.35
C GLY A 180 17.56 -26.78 -19.65
N LEU A 181 16.29 -26.69 -20.05
CA LEU A 181 15.23 -27.51 -19.48
C LEU A 181 15.35 -28.98 -19.91
N TRP A 182 15.70 -29.23 -21.18
CA TRP A 182 15.90 -30.59 -21.69
C TRP A 182 17.13 -31.29 -21.09
N THR A 183 18.23 -30.57 -20.85
CA THR A 183 19.42 -31.15 -20.19
C THR A 183 19.12 -31.55 -18.75
N LEU A 184 18.39 -30.72 -18.01
CA LEU A 184 17.97 -31.02 -16.64
C LEU A 184 17.07 -32.26 -16.58
N ILE A 185 16.06 -32.34 -17.47
CA ILE A 185 15.16 -33.50 -17.54
C ILE A 185 15.93 -34.79 -17.85
N LEU A 186 16.87 -34.77 -18.81
CA LEU A 186 17.70 -35.93 -19.13
C LEU A 186 18.62 -36.33 -17.97
N LEU A 187 19.23 -35.37 -17.27
CA LEU A 187 20.08 -35.64 -16.11
C LEU A 187 19.29 -36.32 -14.97
N VAL A 188 18.09 -35.81 -14.68
CA VAL A 188 17.21 -36.40 -13.66
C VAL A 188 16.78 -37.80 -14.08
N PHE A 189 16.43 -38.02 -15.35
CA PHE A 189 16.08 -39.36 -15.86
C PHE A 189 17.26 -40.34 -15.73
N PHE A 190 18.48 -39.95 -16.12
CA PHE A 190 19.66 -40.82 -15.97
C PHE A 190 20.02 -41.09 -14.51
N GLN A 191 19.90 -40.11 -13.63
CA GLN A 191 20.23 -40.27 -12.22
C GLN A 191 19.19 -41.15 -11.49
N THR A 192 17.91 -41.06 -11.86
CA THR A 192 16.82 -41.81 -11.22
C THR A 192 16.59 -43.20 -11.82
N TYR A 193 16.66 -43.34 -13.14
CA TYR A 193 16.43 -44.61 -13.86
C TYR A 193 17.73 -45.35 -14.22
N GLY A 194 18.78 -44.64 -14.61
CA GLY A 194 20.05 -45.24 -15.04
C GLY A 194 20.77 -46.00 -13.91
N ILE A 195 20.77 -45.45 -12.69
CA ILE A 195 21.39 -46.08 -11.51
C ILE A 195 20.62 -47.35 -11.08
N LYS A 196 19.30 -47.41 -11.32
CA LYS A 196 18.48 -48.58 -10.95
C LYS A 196 18.57 -49.71 -11.99
N HIS A 197 18.78 -49.41 -13.27
CA HIS A 197 18.83 -50.42 -14.33
C HIS A 197 20.23 -50.93 -14.69
N LEU A 198 21.32 -50.30 -14.21
CA LEU A 198 22.68 -50.77 -14.52
C LEU A 198 23.10 -52.06 -13.79
N LYS A 199 22.34 -52.51 -12.78
CA LYS A 199 22.60 -53.78 -12.05
C LYS A 199 22.17 -55.05 -12.79
N HIS A 200 21.60 -54.93 -13.99
CA HIS A 200 21.12 -56.08 -14.78
C HIS A 200 21.83 -56.23 -16.15
N ILE A 201 22.90 -55.50 -16.41
CA ILE A 201 23.66 -55.55 -17.68
C ILE A 201 25.17 -55.86 -17.47
N PHE A 202 25.57 -56.27 -16.26
CA PHE A 202 26.84 -56.98 -16.01
C PHE A 202 26.60 -58.18 -15.10
#